data_AF-A0A1T4K028-F1
#
_entry.id   AF-A0A1T4K028-F1
#
_cell.length_a   1.000
_cell.length_b   1.000
_cell.length_c   1.000
_cell.angle_alpha   90.00
_cell.angle_beta   90.00
_cell.angle_gamma   90.00
#
_symmetry.space_group_name_H-M   'P 1'
#
loop_
_entity.id
_entity.type
_entity.pdbx_description
1 polymer ?
#
loop_
_entity_poly.entity_id
_entity_poly.type
_entity_poly.pdbx_seq_one_letter_code
_entity_poly.pdbx_strand_id
1 'polypeptide(L)'
;MGHKWTDKECIVVCEVFKRDFVDSSSSLVNAISSIMKECPDLENGSVRMKISNTVQLCKEFSIRHTCQISTLKNYSQQHLKAFKKVFEI
;
A
#
# COMPACT_ATOMS: atom_id res chain seq x y z
N MET A 1 0.52 -8.46 -20.09
CA MET A 1 1.16 -7.14 -19.87
C MET A 1 0.72 -6.66 -18.50
N GLY A 2 1.64 -6.38 -17.59
CA GLY A 2 1.31 -5.92 -16.23
C GLY A 2 1.15 -4.40 -16.20
N HIS A 3 0.18 -3.90 -15.41
CA HIS A 3 -0.02 -2.48 -15.17
C HIS A 3 1.26 -1.81 -14.64
N LYS A 4 1.64 -0.67 -15.23
CA LYS A 4 2.77 0.12 -14.73
C LYS A 4 2.25 1.14 -13.72
N TRP A 5 2.59 0.91 -12.45
CA TRP A 5 2.22 1.79 -11.35
C TRP A 5 2.76 3.21 -11.53
N THR A 6 1.87 4.19 -11.35
CA THR A 6 2.16 5.62 -11.36
C THR A 6 2.46 6.15 -9.96
N ASP A 7 3.02 7.36 -9.88
CA ASP A 7 3.35 8.00 -8.60
C ASP A 7 2.09 8.22 -7.76
N LYS A 8 1.01 8.64 -8.42
CA LYS A 8 -0.29 8.87 -7.80
C LYS A 8 -0.85 7.58 -7.20
N GLU A 9 -0.83 6.48 -7.95
CA GLU A 9 -1.32 5.18 -7.46
C GLU A 9 -0.49 4.66 -6.28
N CYS A 10 0.84 4.85 -6.32
CA CYS A 10 1.68 4.48 -5.18
C CYS A 10 1.34 5.30 -3.93
N ILE A 11 1.07 6.60 -4.09
CA ILE A 11 0.64 7.48 -2.98
C ILE A 11 -0.70 7.01 -2.43
N VAL A 12 -1.70 6.76 -3.28
CA VAL A 12 -3.03 6.28 -2.87
C VAL A 12 -2.93 5.00 -2.04
N VAL A 13 -2.12 4.02 -2.47
CA VAL A 13 -1.92 2.79 -1.68
C VAL A 13 -1.35 3.10 -0.30
N CYS A 14 -0.35 3.98 -0.21
CA CYS A 14 0.26 4.34 1.07
C CYS A 14 -0.71 5.12 1.97
N GLU A 15 -1.51 6.03 1.42
CA GLU A 15 -2.51 6.81 2.15
C GLU A 15 -3.62 5.92 2.68
N VAL A 16 -4.20 5.06 1.83
CA VAL A 16 -5.21 4.08 2.26
C VAL A 16 -4.62 3.14 3.30
N PHE A 17 -3.38 2.67 3.13
CA PHE A 17 -2.75 1.78 4.12
C PHE A 17 -2.59 2.47 5.48
N LYS A 18 -2.07 3.70 5.52
CA LYS A 18 -1.91 4.48 6.76
C LYS A 18 -3.26 4.67 7.45
N ARG A 19 -4.26 5.15 6.70
CA ARG A 19 -5.62 5.37 7.20
C ARG A 19 -6.25 4.09 7.75
N ASP A 20 -6.17 2.98 7.01
CA ASP A 20 -6.96 1.78 7.28
C ASP A 20 -6.29 0.78 8.25
N PHE A 21 -4.95 0.82 8.36
CA PHE A 21 -4.20 -0.16 9.16
C PHE A 21 -3.25 0.45 10.20
N VAL A 22 -2.97 1.76 10.16
CA VAL A 22 -2.11 2.43 11.14
C VAL A 22 -2.95 3.32 12.04
N ASP A 23 -3.74 4.20 11.44
CA ASP A 23 -4.57 5.17 12.17
C ASP A 23 -5.92 4.57 12.59
N SER A 24 -6.37 3.52 11.90
CA SER A 24 -7.62 2.82 12.16
C SER A 24 -7.47 1.31 12.02
N SER A 25 -8.58 0.60 12.15
CA SER A 25 -8.67 -0.85 11.95
C SER A 25 -9.74 -1.17 10.93
N SER A 26 -9.32 -1.47 9.70
CA SER A 26 -10.18 -1.92 8.61
C SER A 26 -9.80 -3.31 8.11
N SER A 27 -10.62 -3.87 7.22
CA SER A 27 -10.33 -5.14 6.56
C SER A 27 -9.50 -4.95 5.31
N LEU A 28 -8.71 -5.97 4.94
CA LEU A 28 -7.96 -5.98 3.68
C LEU A 28 -8.87 -5.80 2.46
N VAL A 29 -10.08 -6.37 2.49
CA VAL A 29 -11.06 -6.25 1.39
C VAL A 29 -11.52 -4.80 1.21
N ASN A 30 -11.79 -4.09 2.31
CA ASN A 30 -12.22 -2.69 2.27
C ASN A 30 -11.10 -1.76 1.78
N ALA A 31 -9.86 -2.00 2.21
CA ALA A 31 -8.72 -1.23 1.74
C ALA A 31 -8.49 -1.42 0.22
N ILE A 32 -8.54 -2.67 -0.27
CA ILE A 32 -8.42 -2.94 -1.71
C ILE A 32 -9.55 -2.29 -2.50
N SER A 33 -10.79 -2.39 -2.01
CA SER A 33 -11.96 -1.76 -2.64
C SER A 33 -11.79 -0.23 -2.72
N SER A 34 -11.27 0.39 -1.66
CA SER A 34 -10.98 1.83 -1.64
C SER A 34 -9.92 2.22 -2.68
N ILE A 35 -8.81 1.49 -2.73
CA ILE A 35 -7.73 1.73 -3.71
C ILE A 35 -8.26 1.56 -5.14
N MET A 36 -9.01 0.50 -5.42
CA MET A 36 -9.58 0.26 -6.75
C MET A 36 -10.65 1.29 -7.13
N LYS A 37 -11.37 1.87 -6.16
CA LYS A 37 -12.31 2.98 -6.43
C LYS A 37 -11.57 4.25 -6.88
N GLU A 38 -10.41 4.51 -6.28
CA GLU A 38 -9.57 5.67 -6.62
C GLU A 38 -8.69 5.43 -7.85
N CYS A 39 -8.39 4.17 -8.15
CA CYS A 39 -7.51 3.71 -9.23
C CYS A 39 -8.18 2.51 -9.94
N PRO A 40 -9.21 2.76 -10.77
CA PRO A 40 -10.09 1.73 -11.33
C PRO A 40 -9.43 0.77 -12.32
N ASP A 41 -8.30 1.17 -12.91
CA ASP A 41 -7.55 0.34 -13.86
C ASP A 41 -6.67 -0.72 -13.17
N LEU A 42 -6.61 -0.72 -11.84
CA LEU A 42 -5.80 -1.65 -11.07
C LEU A 42 -6.50 -2.99 -10.83
N GLU A 43 -5.78 -4.08 -11.05
CA GLU A 43 -6.24 -5.42 -10.69
C GLU A 43 -6.06 -5.71 -9.20
N ASN A 44 -7.00 -6.44 -8.60
CA ASN A 44 -6.99 -6.82 -7.18
C ASN A 44 -5.67 -7.47 -6.73
N GLY A 45 -5.13 -8.40 -7.52
CA GLY A 45 -3.87 -9.07 -7.23
C GLY A 45 -2.68 -8.11 -7.20
N SER A 46 -2.66 -7.14 -8.11
CA SER A 46 -1.65 -6.09 -8.17
C SER A 46 -1.72 -5.19 -6.93
N VAL A 47 -2.93 -4.79 -6.53
CA VAL A 47 -3.16 -3.99 -5.31
C VAL A 47 -2.71 -4.76 -4.06
N ARG A 48 -3.08 -6.04 -3.94
CA ARG A 48 -2.65 -6.91 -2.82
C ARG A 48 -1.13 -6.97 -2.71
N MET A 49 -0.43 -7.15 -3.83
CA MET A 49 1.02 -7.15 -3.86
C MET A 49 1.62 -5.83 -3.35
N LYS A 50 1.03 -4.69 -3.74
CA LYS A 50 1.45 -3.37 -3.26
C LYS A 50 1.17 -3.15 -1.77
N ILE A 51 0.07 -3.66 -1.24
CA ILE A 51 -0.19 -3.66 0.20
C ILE A 51 0.85 -4.51 0.94
N SER A 52 1.15 -5.73 0.47
CA SER A 52 2.22 -6.58 1.03
C SER A 52 3.59 -5.92 1.03
N ASN A 53 3.89 -5.12 0.00
CA ASN A 53 5.10 -4.30 -0.08
C ASN A 53 5.11 -3.19 0.97
N THR A 54 3.98 -2.54 1.23
CA THR A 54 3.85 -1.53 2.29
C THR A 54 4.03 -2.14 3.68
N VAL A 55 3.51 -3.34 3.94
CA VAL A 55 3.77 -4.08 5.19
C VAL A 55 5.28 -4.31 5.39
N GLN A 56 5.99 -4.69 4.33
CA GLN A 56 7.44 -4.86 4.40
C GLN A 56 8.16 -3.54 4.73
N LEU A 57 7.74 -2.43 4.14
CA LEU A 57 8.28 -1.11 4.47
C LEU A 57 7.98 -0.71 5.92
N CYS A 58 6.76 -0.93 6.41
CA CYS A 58 6.45 -0.70 7.82
C CYS A 58 7.36 -1.51 8.75
N LYS A 59 7.68 -2.76 8.40
CA LYS A 59 8.65 -3.58 9.15
C LYS A 59 10.05 -2.97 9.14
N GLU A 60 10.52 -2.47 8.00
CA GLU A 60 11.85 -1.86 7.86
C GLU A 60 11.98 -0.54 8.63
N PHE A 61 10.91 0.27 8.66
CA PHE A 61 10.86 1.55 9.38
C PHE A 61 10.26 1.45 10.79
N SER A 62 10.06 0.24 11.32
CA SER A 62 9.47 -0.01 12.65
C SER A 62 8.10 0.67 12.90
N ILE A 63 7.28 0.78 11.86
CA ILE A 63 5.92 1.32 11.93
C ILE A 63 4.95 0.21 12.32
N ARG A 64 4.17 0.44 13.39
CA ARG A 64 3.13 -0.48 13.84
C ARG A 64 1.90 -0.40 12.92
N HIS A 65 1.29 -1.54 12.62
CA HIS A 65 0.05 -1.64 11.84
C HIS A 65 -0.75 -2.88 12.22
N THR A 66 -2.02 -2.93 11.81
CA THR A 66 -2.94 -4.05 12.03
C THR A 66 -3.10 -4.98 10.82
N CYS A 67 -2.56 -4.61 9.65
CA CYS A 67 -2.70 -5.38 8.42
C CYS A 67 -2.16 -6.82 8.55
N GLN A 68 -3.02 -7.82 8.30
CA GLN A 68 -2.68 -9.24 8.30
C GLN A 68 -2.55 -9.78 6.87
N ILE A 69 -1.40 -9.54 6.25
CA ILE A 69 -1.02 -10.14 4.96
C ILE A 69 0.47 -10.47 4.98
N SER A 70 0.85 -11.53 4.27
CA SER A 70 2.27 -11.88 4.12
C SER A 70 3.05 -10.74 3.47
N THR A 71 4.25 -10.48 4.01
CA THR A 71 5.19 -9.49 3.46
C THR A 71 5.77 -9.97 2.14
N LEU A 72 5.93 -9.05 1.19
CA LEU A 72 6.73 -9.24 -0.01
C LEU A 72 7.81 -8.16 -0.05
N LYS A 73 9.07 -8.56 -0.25
CA LYS A 73 10.20 -7.63 -0.38
C LYS A 73 10.44 -7.28 -1.83
N ASN A 74 9.43 -6.73 -2.49
CA ASN A 74 9.49 -6.40 -3.92
C ASN A 74 8.83 -5.05 -4.22
N TYR A 75 9.39 -3.98 -3.66
CA TYR A 75 8.92 -2.61 -3.90
C TYR A 75 9.90 -1.82 -4.78
N SER A 76 9.34 -0.98 -5.66
CA SER A 76 10.13 -0.06 -6.49
C SER A 76 10.58 1.16 -5.69
N GLN A 77 11.61 1.87 -6.17
CA GLN A 77 12.05 3.16 -5.59
C GLN A 77 10.92 4.19 -5.55
N GLN A 78 10.03 4.16 -6.53
CA GLN A 78 8.83 4.98 -6.59
C GLN A 78 7.87 4.71 -5.43
N HIS A 79 7.67 3.44 -5.08
CA HIS A 79 6.85 3.04 -3.93
C HIS A 79 7.48 3.50 -2.61
N LEU A 80 8.80 3.36 -2.48
CA LEU A 80 9.54 3.84 -1.32
C LEU A 80 9.42 5.36 -1.16
N LYS A 81 9.50 6.13 -2.25
CA LYS A 81 9.29 7.58 -2.23
C LYS A 81 7.88 7.96 -1.78
N ALA A 82 6.86 7.28 -2.30
CA ALA A 82 5.48 7.49 -1.90
C ALA A 82 5.26 7.19 -0.41
N PHE A 83 5.81 6.06 0.06
CA PHE A 83 5.76 5.66 1.47
C PHE A 83 6.38 6.73 2.37
N LYS A 84 7.63 7.13 2.09
CA LYS A 84 8.33 8.15 2.86
C LYS A 84 7.56 9.47 2.93
N LYS A 85 6.97 9.88 1.81
CA LYS A 85 6.13 11.08 1.74
C LYS A 85 4.90 10.98 2.64
N VAL A 86 4.18 9.85 2.63
CA VAL A 86 2.92 9.68 3.38
C VAL A 86 3.16 9.44 4.88
N PHE A 87 4.26 8.79 5.23
CA PHE A 87 4.65 8.49 6.60
C PHE A 87 5.57 9.54 7.23
N GLU A 88 5.97 10.56 6.48
CA GLU A 88 6.79 11.70 6.93
C GLU A 88 8.14 11.27 7.53
N ILE A 89 8.87 10.41 6.80
CA ILE A 89 10.16 9.77 7.17
C ILE A 89 11.20 9.82 6.05
#